data_AF-A0A1E4PMF4-F1
#
_entry.id   AF-A0A1E4PMF4-F1
#
_cell.length_a   1.000
_cell.length_b   1.000
_cell.length_c   1.000
_cell.angle_alpha   90.00
_cell.angle_beta   90.00
_cell.angle_gamma   90.00
#
_symmetry.space_group_name_H-M   'P 1'
#
loop_
_entity.id
_entity.type
_entity.pdbx_description
1 polymer ?
#
loop_
_entity_poly.entity_id
_entity_poly.type
_entity_poly.pdbx_seq_one_letter_code
_entity_poly.pdbx_strand_id
1 'polypeptide(L)'
;MKHIPLLLALALASVAAQAQTPTAKPAAPAASAAAPVSAAKKALIDKILHLQQPAIEALARQLAEQPAVQMLQRAGAALQRLPVEQREAVAKEIQSDARKYADEATPIVRDRAIKLAPSTIGTVLAQNFNEDELKQIIAILESPVNRKFQSLGGEMQRSLGERLVAETRASVEPKVQALEQSVIRRINAASAPASAPAAASAAKK
;
A
#
# COMPACT_ATOMS: atom_id res chain seq x y z
N MET A 1 8.18 1.81 -10.93
CA MET A 1 7.62 2.16 -9.61
C MET A 1 6.18 2.59 -9.82
N LYS A 2 5.21 1.77 -9.40
CA LYS A 2 3.77 2.05 -9.55
C LYS A 2 3.35 2.98 -8.41
N HIS A 3 2.64 4.06 -8.74
CA HIS A 3 2.22 5.10 -7.80
C HIS A 3 1.23 4.53 -6.76
N ILE A 4 1.65 4.52 -5.50
CA ILE A 4 0.82 4.22 -4.33
C ILE A 4 0.10 5.53 -3.97
N PRO A 5 -1.24 5.62 -4.04
CA PRO A 5 -1.92 6.77 -3.46
C PRO A 5 -1.84 6.64 -1.93
N LEU A 6 -1.29 7.68 -1.34
CA LEU A 6 -1.11 7.92 0.09
C LEU A 6 -2.43 7.67 0.85
N LEU A 7 -2.54 6.52 1.51
CA LEU A 7 -3.59 6.24 2.48
C LEU A 7 -3.35 7.10 3.73
N LEU A 8 -4.38 7.89 4.05
CA LEU A 8 -4.44 8.79 5.18
C LEU A 8 -4.44 8.00 6.51
N ALA A 9 -3.40 8.28 7.31
CA ALA A 9 -3.34 8.32 8.77
C ALA A 9 -3.75 7.09 9.61
N LEU A 10 -2.70 6.35 9.96
CA LEU A 10 -2.35 5.76 11.26
C LEU A 10 -3.06 6.35 12.51
N ALA A 11 -3.64 5.49 13.35
CA ALA A 11 -3.80 5.74 14.78
C ALA A 11 -3.40 4.48 15.58
N LEU A 12 -2.13 4.47 16.02
CA LEU A 12 -1.64 3.62 17.09
C LEU A 12 -2.01 4.29 18.42
N ALA A 13 -2.70 3.56 19.31
CA ALA A 13 -2.67 3.85 20.74
C ALA A 13 -2.56 2.54 21.50
N SER A 14 -1.42 2.33 22.14
CA SER A 14 -1.20 1.30 23.15
C SER A 14 -0.82 1.97 24.47
N VAL A 15 -1.26 1.32 25.56
CA VAL A 15 -0.85 1.44 26.96
C VAL A 15 -1.45 2.61 27.77
N ALA A 16 -2.36 2.29 28.68
CA ALA A 16 -2.05 2.15 30.12
C ALA A 16 -3.34 1.91 30.93
N ALA A 17 -3.33 0.84 31.72
CA ALA A 17 -4.30 0.61 32.78
C ALA A 17 -4.03 1.60 33.93
N GLN A 18 -5.05 2.36 34.33
CA GLN A 18 -5.20 2.82 35.71
C GLN A 18 -6.66 2.66 36.14
N ALA A 19 -6.83 1.91 37.23
CA ALA A 19 -8.08 1.79 37.96
C ALA A 19 -8.35 3.08 38.74
N GLN A 20 -9.53 3.68 38.54
CA GLN A 20 -10.09 4.70 39.44
C GLN A 20 -11.60 4.46 39.62
N THR A 21 -12.03 4.81 40.83
CA THR A 21 -13.25 4.49 41.57
C THR A 21 -14.56 5.04 40.97
N PRO A 22 -15.74 4.53 41.39
CA PRO A 22 -17.02 4.85 40.75
C PRO A 22 -17.55 6.21 41.24
N THR A 23 -17.26 7.27 40.48
CA THR A 23 -17.96 8.55 40.59
C THR A 23 -19.01 8.65 39.48
N ALA A 24 -20.24 8.96 39.90
CA ALA A 24 -21.45 9.25 39.14
C ALA A 24 -21.31 9.38 37.61
N LYS A 25 -21.99 8.47 36.90
CA LYS A 25 -22.27 8.49 35.45
C LYS A 25 -22.77 9.88 35.03
N PRO A 26 -22.01 10.66 34.25
CA PRO A 26 -22.60 11.78 33.52
C PRO A 26 -23.64 11.17 32.58
N ALA A 27 -24.85 11.73 32.57
CA ALA A 27 -25.86 11.37 31.58
C ALA A 27 -25.21 11.44 30.20
N ALA A 28 -25.14 10.30 29.52
CA ALA A 28 -24.73 10.25 28.13
C ALA A 28 -25.62 11.24 27.37
N PRO A 29 -25.08 12.08 26.46
CA PRO A 29 -25.95 12.73 25.49
C PRO A 29 -26.74 11.60 24.85
N ALA A 30 -28.07 11.70 24.91
CA ALA A 30 -28.95 10.80 24.20
C ALA A 30 -28.36 10.68 22.78
N ALA A 31 -28.01 9.46 22.37
CA ALA A 31 -27.65 9.19 21.00
C ALA A 31 -28.80 9.77 20.17
N SER A 32 -28.55 10.91 19.51
CA SER A 32 -29.50 11.43 18.54
C SER A 32 -29.70 10.26 17.59
N ALA A 33 -30.92 9.71 17.59
CA ALA A 33 -31.32 8.75 16.58
C ALA A 33 -30.88 9.37 15.26
N ALA A 34 -29.91 8.74 14.59
CA ALA A 34 -29.35 9.28 13.36
C ALA A 34 -30.53 9.54 12.44
N ALA A 35 -30.78 10.83 12.14
CA ALA A 35 -31.82 11.17 11.20
C ALA A 35 -31.58 10.33 9.94
N PRO A 36 -32.63 9.72 9.36
CA PRO A 36 -32.46 8.95 8.13
C PRO A 36 -31.71 9.80 7.12
N VAL A 37 -30.69 9.21 6.47
CA VAL A 37 -29.87 9.91 5.48
C VAL A 37 -30.81 10.60 4.50
N SER A 38 -30.76 11.93 4.46
CA SER A 38 -31.63 12.71 3.59
C SER A 38 -31.41 12.32 2.13
N ALA A 39 -32.42 12.48 1.28
CA ALA A 39 -32.27 12.24 -0.15
C ALA A 39 -31.17 13.12 -0.77
N ALA A 40 -31.02 14.36 -0.29
CA ALA A 40 -29.96 15.28 -0.70
C ALA A 40 -28.58 14.75 -0.34
N LYS A 41 -28.37 14.31 0.91
CA LYS A 41 -27.12 13.72 1.37
C LYS A 41 -26.77 12.46 0.58
N LYS A 42 -27.75 11.59 0.31
CA LYS A 42 -27.56 10.40 -0.52
C LYS A 42 -27.09 10.76 -1.94
N ALA A 43 -27.71 11.75 -2.58
CA ALA A 43 -27.31 12.18 -3.92
C ALA A 43 -25.87 12.73 -3.96
N LEU A 44 -25.44 13.44 -2.93
CA LEU A 44 -24.05 13.91 -2.80
C LEU A 44 -23.07 12.73 -2.64
N ILE A 45 -23.42 11.75 -1.82
CA ILE A 45 -22.62 10.53 -1.65
C ILE A 45 -22.52 9.77 -2.98
N ASP A 46 -23.65 9.56 -3.67
CA ASP A 46 -23.66 8.88 -4.97
C ASP A 46 -22.76 9.60 -5.99
N LYS A 47 -22.76 10.95 -5.99
CA LYS A 47 -21.86 11.75 -6.83
C LYS A 47 -20.39 11.55 -6.46
N ILE A 48 -20.04 11.51 -5.17
CA ILE A 48 -18.66 11.22 -4.73
C ILE A 48 -18.24 9.81 -5.16
N LEU A 49 -19.11 8.80 -4.98
CA LEU A 49 -18.82 7.43 -5.39
C LEU A 49 -18.59 7.33 -6.90
N HIS A 50 -19.36 8.07 -7.70
CA HIS A 50 -19.15 8.16 -9.15
C HIS A 50 -17.80 8.82 -9.49
N LEU A 51 -17.46 9.95 -8.85
CA LEU A 51 -16.16 10.62 -9.04
C LEU A 51 -14.98 9.73 -8.62
N GLN A 52 -15.19 8.85 -7.64
CA GLN A 52 -14.19 7.88 -7.18
C GLN A 52 -14.26 6.51 -7.87
N GLN A 53 -15.17 6.32 -8.82
CA GLN A 53 -15.31 5.06 -9.53
C GLN A 53 -13.98 4.56 -10.13
N PRO A 54 -13.13 5.40 -10.76
CA PRO A 54 -11.83 4.94 -11.27
C PRO A 54 -10.93 4.33 -10.18
N ALA A 55 -10.96 4.86 -8.96
CA ALA A 55 -10.18 4.34 -7.84
C ALA A 55 -10.73 3.00 -7.32
N ILE A 56 -12.06 2.88 -7.23
CA ILE A 56 -12.74 1.63 -6.85
C ILE A 56 -12.43 0.52 -7.87
N GLU A 57 -12.49 0.85 -9.16
CA GLU A 57 -12.18 -0.08 -10.25
C GLU A 57 -10.69 -0.45 -10.27
N ALA A 58 -9.78 0.49 -10.00
CA ALA A 58 -8.36 0.22 -9.90
C ALA A 58 -8.03 -0.74 -8.73
N LEU A 59 -8.66 -0.54 -7.56
CA LEU A 59 -8.53 -1.46 -6.43
C LEU A 59 -9.04 -2.86 -6.81
N ALA A 60 -10.21 -2.94 -7.43
CA ALA A 60 -10.79 -4.21 -7.86
C ALA A 60 -9.87 -4.96 -8.85
N ARG A 61 -9.32 -4.24 -9.84
CA ARG A 61 -8.35 -4.80 -10.78
C ARG A 61 -7.10 -5.30 -10.06
N GLN A 62 -6.53 -4.51 -9.14
CA GLN A 62 -5.37 -4.93 -8.38
C GLN A 62 -5.64 -6.24 -7.62
N LEU A 63 -6.80 -6.34 -6.94
CA LEU A 63 -7.18 -7.54 -6.20
C LEU A 63 -7.42 -8.74 -7.12
N ALA A 64 -8.05 -8.52 -8.28
CA ALA A 64 -8.28 -9.56 -9.27
C ALA A 64 -6.98 -10.09 -9.89
N GLU A 65 -6.01 -9.22 -10.18
CA GLU A 65 -4.76 -9.60 -10.85
C GLU A 65 -3.71 -10.19 -9.87
N GLN A 66 -3.85 -9.93 -8.56
CA GLN A 66 -2.86 -10.29 -7.56
C GLN A 66 -2.49 -11.80 -7.54
N PRO A 67 -3.44 -12.75 -7.67
CA PRO A 67 -3.10 -14.17 -7.76
C PRO A 67 -2.23 -14.52 -8.98
N ALA A 68 -2.54 -13.97 -10.15
CA ALA A 68 -1.75 -14.20 -11.36
C ALA A 68 -0.34 -13.62 -11.25
N VAL A 69 -0.19 -12.43 -10.66
CA VAL A 69 1.14 -11.84 -10.40
C VAL A 69 1.99 -12.74 -9.50
N GLN A 70 1.41 -13.31 -8.44
CA GLN A 70 2.12 -14.25 -7.57
C GLN A 70 2.52 -15.54 -8.29
N MET A 71 1.62 -16.09 -9.12
CA MET A 71 1.92 -17.27 -9.93
C MET A 71 3.05 -17.00 -10.92
N LEU A 72 3.04 -15.87 -11.61
CA LEU A 72 4.09 -15.49 -12.56
C LEU A 72 5.45 -15.35 -11.89
N GLN A 73 5.52 -14.79 -10.68
CA GLN A 73 6.77 -14.71 -9.91
C GLN A 73 7.33 -16.09 -9.58
N ARG A 74 6.48 -17.04 -9.17
CA ARG A 74 6.88 -18.43 -8.89
C ARG A 74 7.27 -19.18 -10.16
N ALA A 75 6.51 -18.96 -11.24
CA ALA A 75 6.80 -19.53 -12.56
C ALA A 75 8.16 -19.08 -13.08
N GLY A 76 8.58 -17.84 -12.86
CA GLY A 76 9.91 -17.36 -13.22
C GLY A 76 11.05 -18.23 -12.67
N ALA A 77 10.97 -18.62 -11.39
CA ALA A 77 11.95 -19.51 -10.78
C ALA A 77 11.90 -20.94 -11.34
N ALA A 78 10.71 -21.44 -11.70
CA ALA A 78 10.55 -22.76 -12.33
C ALA A 78 11.05 -22.78 -13.77
N LEU A 79 10.78 -21.72 -14.55
CA LEU A 79 11.24 -21.54 -15.93
C LEU A 79 12.78 -21.56 -16.02
N GLN A 80 13.48 -21.00 -15.03
CA GLN A 80 14.95 -21.03 -14.98
C GLN A 80 15.52 -22.46 -14.88
N ARG A 81 14.73 -23.44 -14.44
CA ARG A 81 15.14 -24.85 -14.33
C ARG A 81 14.88 -25.65 -15.61
N LEU A 82 14.12 -25.11 -16.56
CA LEU A 82 13.85 -25.77 -17.84
C LEU A 82 15.05 -25.63 -18.80
N PRO A 83 15.17 -26.53 -19.80
CA PRO A 83 16.07 -26.34 -20.93
C PRO A 83 15.81 -24.99 -21.60
N VAL A 84 16.87 -24.28 -22.00
CA VAL A 84 16.79 -22.91 -22.55
C VAL A 84 15.77 -22.82 -23.69
N GLU A 85 15.69 -23.86 -24.52
CA GLU A 85 14.94 -23.82 -25.77
C GLU A 85 13.43 -23.96 -25.53
N GLN A 86 13.04 -24.42 -24.34
CA GLN A 86 11.64 -24.54 -23.93
C GLN A 86 11.17 -23.33 -23.11
N ARG A 87 12.10 -22.53 -22.55
CA ARG A 87 11.75 -21.45 -21.60
C ARG A 87 10.84 -20.41 -22.23
N GLU A 88 11.13 -19.97 -23.45
CA GLU A 88 10.37 -18.91 -24.10
C GLU A 88 8.94 -19.36 -24.45
N ALA A 89 8.79 -20.56 -25.02
CA ALA A 89 7.49 -21.10 -25.38
C ALA A 89 6.59 -21.26 -24.14
N VAL A 90 7.11 -21.89 -23.09
CA VAL A 90 6.37 -22.08 -21.83
C VAL A 90 6.10 -20.74 -21.13
N ALA A 91 7.04 -19.80 -21.17
CA ALA A 91 6.81 -18.47 -20.60
C ALA A 91 5.66 -17.73 -21.30
N LYS A 92 5.54 -17.83 -22.63
CA LYS A 92 4.44 -17.22 -23.39
C LYS A 92 3.10 -17.87 -23.06
N GLU A 93 3.05 -19.19 -22.93
CA GLU A 93 1.83 -19.90 -22.52
C GLU A 93 1.37 -19.47 -21.13
N ILE A 94 2.28 -19.45 -20.14
CA ILE A 94 1.97 -18.99 -18.78
C ILE A 94 1.49 -17.52 -18.77
N GLN A 95 2.11 -16.64 -19.58
CA GLN A 95 1.65 -15.26 -19.71
C GLN A 95 0.26 -15.16 -20.34
N SER A 96 -0.03 -15.98 -21.34
CA SER A 96 -1.35 -16.05 -21.97
C SER A 96 -2.42 -16.49 -20.98
N ASP A 97 -2.15 -17.54 -20.19
CA ASP A 97 -3.07 -18.04 -19.16
C ASP A 97 -3.30 -17.00 -18.07
N ALA A 98 -2.25 -16.31 -17.62
CA ALA A 98 -2.36 -15.23 -16.65
C ALA A 98 -3.21 -14.05 -17.18
N ARG A 99 -3.08 -13.73 -18.47
CA ARG A 99 -3.90 -12.70 -19.12
C ARG A 99 -5.35 -13.13 -19.22
N LYS A 100 -5.62 -14.36 -19.66
CA LYS A 100 -6.97 -14.92 -19.73
C LYS A 100 -7.65 -14.88 -18.37
N TYR A 101 -6.93 -15.30 -17.32
CA TYR A 101 -7.42 -15.20 -15.95
C TYR A 101 -7.77 -13.75 -15.57
N ALA A 102 -6.90 -12.78 -15.87
CA ALA A 102 -7.16 -11.38 -15.56
C ALA A 102 -8.38 -10.82 -16.31
N ASP A 103 -8.54 -11.19 -17.59
CA ASP A 103 -9.67 -10.79 -18.44
C ASP A 103 -11.01 -11.35 -17.91
N GLU A 104 -10.99 -12.57 -17.35
CA GLU A 104 -12.18 -13.21 -16.74
C GLU A 104 -12.46 -12.71 -15.32
N ALA A 105 -11.42 -12.57 -14.48
CA ALA A 105 -11.56 -12.26 -13.05
C ALA A 105 -11.82 -10.77 -12.79
N THR A 106 -11.18 -9.87 -13.54
CA THR A 106 -11.30 -8.42 -13.34
C THR A 106 -12.74 -7.91 -13.38
N PRO A 107 -13.58 -8.22 -14.40
CA PRO A 107 -14.96 -7.74 -14.44
C PRO A 107 -15.78 -8.26 -13.24
N ILE A 108 -15.57 -9.50 -12.80
CA ILE A 108 -16.27 -10.10 -11.66
C ILE A 108 -16.00 -9.30 -10.38
N VAL A 109 -14.73 -9.05 -10.08
CA VAL A 109 -14.32 -8.33 -8.87
C VAL A 109 -14.72 -6.85 -8.96
N ARG A 110 -14.58 -6.23 -10.15
CA ARG A 110 -14.99 -4.84 -10.41
C ARG A 110 -16.47 -4.64 -10.16
N ASP A 111 -17.32 -5.46 -10.77
CA ASP A 111 -18.77 -5.33 -10.65
C ASP A 111 -19.21 -5.53 -9.20
N ARG A 112 -18.54 -6.43 -8.46
CA ARG A 112 -18.80 -6.62 -7.04
C ARG A 112 -18.35 -5.41 -6.21
N ALA A 113 -17.19 -4.82 -6.50
CA ALA A 113 -16.69 -3.63 -5.81
C ALA A 113 -17.62 -2.43 -6.00
N ILE A 114 -18.08 -2.19 -7.24
CA ILE A 114 -19.05 -1.11 -7.54
C ILE A 114 -20.37 -1.33 -6.78
N LYS A 115 -20.90 -2.56 -6.74
CA LYS A 115 -22.12 -2.88 -5.98
C LYS A 115 -21.96 -2.74 -4.47
N LEU A 116 -20.77 -2.97 -3.94
CA LEU A 116 -20.47 -2.87 -2.51
C LEU A 116 -20.15 -1.43 -2.07
N ALA A 117 -19.73 -0.55 -2.99
CA ALA A 117 -19.30 0.79 -2.64
C ALA A 117 -20.36 1.62 -1.89
N PRO A 118 -21.67 1.59 -2.25
CA PRO A 118 -22.69 2.33 -1.51
C PRO A 118 -22.87 1.86 -0.06
N SER A 119 -22.85 0.56 0.19
CA SER A 119 -23.06 0.02 1.55
C SER A 119 -21.80 0.02 2.42
N THR A 120 -20.63 0.17 1.82
CA THR A 120 -19.34 0.27 2.52
C THR A 120 -18.90 1.72 2.63
N ILE A 121 -18.36 2.29 1.54
CA ILE A 121 -17.86 3.66 1.47
C ILE A 121 -19.00 4.67 1.69
N GLY A 122 -20.17 4.45 1.07
CA GLY A 122 -21.32 5.34 1.23
C GLY A 122 -21.81 5.45 2.67
N THR A 123 -21.81 4.34 3.42
CA THR A 123 -22.12 4.33 4.86
C THR A 123 -21.11 5.15 5.65
N VAL A 124 -19.81 4.98 5.38
CA VAL A 124 -18.75 5.76 6.04
C VAL A 124 -18.91 7.25 5.76
N LEU A 125 -19.18 7.63 4.50
CA LEU A 125 -19.42 9.02 4.12
C LEU A 125 -20.66 9.60 4.81
N ALA A 126 -21.74 8.82 4.89
CA ALA A 126 -22.98 9.23 5.54
C ALA A 126 -22.83 9.47 7.04
N GLN A 127 -21.97 8.71 7.72
CA GLN A 127 -21.75 8.82 9.16
C GLN A 127 -20.80 9.96 9.54
N ASN A 128 -19.80 10.25 8.70
CA ASN A 128 -18.68 11.12 9.08
C ASN A 128 -18.77 12.53 8.52
N PHE A 129 -19.56 12.76 7.47
CA PHE A 129 -19.65 14.07 6.81
C PHE A 129 -21.08 14.58 6.78
N ASN A 130 -21.27 15.89 6.88
CA ASN A 130 -22.56 16.54 6.61
C ASN A 130 -22.71 16.94 5.13
N GLU A 131 -23.87 17.46 4.74
CA GLU A 131 -24.14 17.80 3.33
C GLU A 131 -23.20 18.87 2.78
N ASP A 132 -22.82 19.86 3.58
CA ASP A 132 -21.95 20.95 3.11
C ASP A 132 -20.50 20.49 2.95
N GLU A 133 -20.02 19.64 3.84
CA GLU A 133 -18.70 19.00 3.70
C GLU A 133 -18.64 18.09 2.47
N LEU A 134 -19.70 17.31 2.21
CA LEU A 134 -19.77 16.48 1.00
C LEU A 134 -19.74 17.33 -0.29
N LYS A 135 -20.42 18.50 -0.30
CA LYS A 135 -20.34 19.45 -1.42
C LYS A 135 -18.92 20.00 -1.60
N GLN A 136 -18.23 20.34 -0.51
CA GLN A 136 -16.84 20.81 -0.57
C GLN A 136 -15.90 19.73 -1.13
N ILE A 137 -16.06 18.47 -0.71
CA ILE A 137 -15.32 17.34 -1.27
C ILE A 137 -15.55 17.23 -2.77
N ILE A 138 -16.82 17.28 -3.22
CA ILE A 138 -17.17 17.23 -4.65
C ILE A 138 -16.49 18.37 -5.42
N ALA A 139 -16.53 19.60 -4.89
CA ALA A 139 -15.90 20.74 -5.54
C ALA A 139 -14.38 20.54 -5.73
N ILE A 140 -13.70 19.94 -4.75
CA ILE A 140 -12.27 19.61 -4.85
C ILE A 140 -12.03 18.51 -5.89
N LEU A 141 -12.85 17.47 -5.94
CA LEU A 141 -12.73 16.34 -6.88
C LEU A 141 -13.01 16.75 -8.34
N GLU A 142 -13.92 17.70 -8.54
CA GLU A 142 -14.27 18.25 -9.86
C GLU A 142 -13.31 19.35 -10.32
N SER A 143 -12.53 19.94 -9.41
CA SER A 143 -11.66 21.07 -9.71
C SER A 143 -10.58 20.71 -10.77
N PRO A 144 -10.61 21.35 -11.96
CA PRO A 144 -9.58 21.13 -12.98
C PRO A 144 -8.21 21.65 -12.53
N VAL A 145 -8.18 22.70 -11.70
CA VAL A 145 -6.94 23.23 -11.12
C VAL A 145 -6.33 22.20 -10.16
N ASN A 146 -7.15 21.56 -9.33
CA ASN A 146 -6.69 20.48 -8.45
C ASN A 146 -6.15 19.28 -9.26
N ARG A 147 -6.82 18.89 -10.36
CA ARG A 147 -6.31 17.83 -11.25
C ARG A 147 -4.96 18.20 -11.88
N LYS A 148 -4.82 19.44 -12.37
CA LYS A 148 -3.55 19.94 -12.90
C LYS A 148 -2.46 19.88 -11.83
N PHE A 149 -2.73 20.37 -10.63
CA PHE A 149 -1.79 20.31 -9.50
C PHE A 149 -1.33 18.87 -9.21
N GLN A 150 -2.26 17.91 -9.14
CA GLN A 150 -1.94 16.49 -8.93
C GLN A 150 -1.08 15.91 -10.07
N SER A 151 -1.38 16.24 -11.33
CA SER A 151 -0.60 15.77 -12.49
C SER A 151 0.85 16.26 -12.49
N LEU A 152 1.10 17.44 -11.92
CA LEU A 152 2.43 18.02 -11.77
C LEU A 152 3.22 17.45 -10.59
N GLY A 153 2.61 16.62 -9.74
CA GLY A 153 3.24 16.06 -8.53
C GLY A 153 4.56 15.35 -8.81
N GLY A 154 4.62 14.52 -9.87
CA GLY A 154 5.84 13.81 -10.24
C GLY A 154 6.96 14.72 -10.75
N GLU A 155 6.62 15.82 -11.42
CA GLU A 155 7.59 16.82 -11.87
C GLU A 155 8.15 17.62 -10.69
N MET A 156 7.28 18.06 -9.78
CA MET A 156 7.70 18.75 -8.55
C MET A 156 8.62 17.85 -7.70
N GLN A 157 8.30 16.56 -7.55
CA GLN A 157 9.15 15.59 -6.86
C GLN A 157 10.50 15.41 -7.55
N ARG A 158 10.52 15.30 -8.88
CA ARG A 158 11.77 15.19 -9.65
C ARG A 158 12.65 16.42 -9.45
N SER A 159 12.09 17.61 -9.61
CA SER A 159 12.82 18.87 -9.44
C SER A 159 13.43 19.01 -8.06
N LEU A 160 12.65 18.71 -7.00
CA LEU A 160 13.18 18.72 -5.63
C LEU A 160 14.26 17.66 -5.44
N GLY A 161 14.05 16.44 -5.94
CA GLY A 161 14.98 15.31 -5.80
C GLY A 161 16.34 15.58 -6.45
N GLU A 162 16.35 16.09 -7.68
CA GLU A 162 17.59 16.45 -8.40
C GLU A 162 18.40 17.48 -7.61
N ARG A 163 17.72 18.53 -7.11
CA ARG A 163 18.37 19.58 -6.31
C ARG A 163 18.90 19.03 -4.98
N LEU A 164 18.10 18.23 -4.29
CA LEU A 164 18.45 17.67 -2.98
C LEU A 164 19.66 16.75 -3.08
N VAL A 165 19.73 15.89 -4.11
CA VAL A 165 20.90 15.02 -4.34
C VAL A 165 22.14 15.86 -4.62
N ALA A 166 22.04 16.86 -5.50
CA ALA A 166 23.15 17.73 -5.83
C ALA A 166 23.74 18.43 -4.59
N GLU A 167 22.89 18.94 -3.70
CA GLU A 167 23.32 19.68 -2.50
C GLU A 167 23.77 18.77 -1.35
N THR A 168 23.25 17.54 -1.25
CA THR A 168 23.56 16.65 -0.10
C THR A 168 24.67 15.65 -0.37
N ARG A 169 25.07 15.43 -1.62
CA ARG A 169 26.03 14.38 -2.01
C ARG A 169 27.31 14.40 -1.17
N ALA A 170 27.95 15.57 -1.03
CA ALA A 170 29.20 15.71 -0.29
C ALA A 170 29.09 15.31 1.19
N SER A 171 27.92 15.51 1.80
CA SER A 171 27.64 15.18 3.20
C SER A 171 27.20 13.74 3.42
N VAL A 172 26.63 13.09 2.39
CA VAL A 172 26.05 11.75 2.46
C VAL A 172 27.05 10.67 2.03
N GLU A 173 27.85 10.91 0.98
CA GLU A 173 28.86 9.99 0.46
C GLU A 173 29.75 9.36 1.55
N PRO A 174 30.38 10.12 2.48
CA PRO A 174 31.22 9.51 3.52
C PRO A 174 30.43 8.59 4.47
N LYS A 175 29.13 8.86 4.68
CA LYS A 175 28.28 8.02 5.53
C LYS A 175 27.91 6.71 4.84
N VAL A 176 27.72 6.74 3.52
CA VAL A 176 27.47 5.54 2.70
C VAL A 176 28.70 4.64 2.74
N GLN A 177 29.89 5.18 2.53
CA GLN A 177 31.14 4.42 2.61
C GLN A 177 31.37 3.80 4.00
N ALA A 178 31.09 4.55 5.07
CA ALA A 178 31.19 4.03 6.44
C ALA A 178 30.21 2.86 6.69
N LEU A 179 29.00 2.94 6.12
CA LEU A 179 28.02 1.87 6.20
C LEU A 179 28.47 0.62 5.44
N GLU A 180 28.95 0.77 4.20
CA GLU A 180 29.48 -0.32 3.39
C GLU A 180 30.60 -1.08 4.12
N GLN A 181 31.56 -0.34 4.69
CA GLN A 181 32.64 -0.93 5.48
C GLN A 181 32.14 -1.65 6.74
N SER A 182 31.07 -1.16 7.37
CA SER A 182 30.46 -1.82 8.53
C SER A 182 29.80 -3.14 8.13
N VAL A 183 29.09 -3.16 7.01
CA VAL A 183 28.43 -4.36 6.47
C VAL A 183 29.47 -5.42 6.10
N ILE A 184 30.51 -5.04 5.35
CA ILE A 184 31.60 -5.96 4.97
C ILE A 184 32.25 -6.57 6.21
N ARG A 185 32.57 -5.76 7.22
CA ARG A 185 33.15 -6.25 8.49
C ARG A 185 32.26 -7.28 9.17
N ARG A 186 30.94 -7.07 9.21
CA ARG A 186 29.99 -7.99 9.84
C ARG A 186 29.84 -9.30 9.06
N ILE A 187 29.79 -9.23 7.74
CA ILE A 187 29.73 -10.44 6.89
C ILE A 187 31.01 -11.25 7.08
N ASN A 188 32.18 -10.61 6.99
CA ASN A 188 33.46 -11.29 7.20
C ASN A 188 33.57 -11.91 8.61
N ALA A 189 33.08 -11.23 9.65
CA ALA A 189 33.05 -11.75 11.01
C ALA A 189 32.10 -12.96 11.16
N ALA A 190 30.95 -12.95 10.47
CA ALA A 190 30.00 -14.07 10.48
C ALA A 190 30.47 -15.26 9.61
N SER A 191 31.30 -15.01 8.61
CA SER A 191 31.87 -16.04 7.72
C SER A 191 33.22 -16.60 8.20
N ALA A 192 33.80 -16.03 9.26
CA ALA A 192 35.00 -16.57 9.88
C ALA A 192 34.67 -17.93 10.53
N PRO A 193 35.38 -19.03 10.20
CA PRO A 193 35.15 -20.30 10.86
C PRO A 193 35.44 -20.15 12.35
N ALA A 194 34.54 -20.67 13.19
CA ALA A 194 34.83 -20.84 14.62
C ALA A 194 36.12 -21.63 14.72
N SER A 195 37.19 -20.98 15.19
CA SER A 195 38.45 -21.68 15.48
C SER A 195 38.12 -22.71 16.54
N ALA A 196 38.09 -23.98 16.13
CA ALA A 196 38.00 -25.10 17.05
C ALA A 196 39.14 -24.96 18.06
N PRO A 197 38.90 -25.18 19.38
CA PRO A 197 40.02 -25.27 20.30
C PRO A 197 40.89 -26.42 19.83
N ALA A 198 42.17 -26.12 19.57
CA ALA A 198 43.16 -27.10 19.20
C ALA A 198 43.14 -28.24 20.24
N ALA A 199 42.93 -29.46 19.75
CA ALA A 199 43.16 -30.66 20.53
C ALA A 199 44.64 -30.66 20.95
N ALA A 200 44.91 -30.31 22.21
CA ALA A 200 46.20 -30.53 22.82
C ALA A 200 46.30 -32.01 23.19
N SER A 201 46.79 -32.84 22.27
CA SER A 201 47.40 -34.11 22.62
C SER A 201 48.80 -33.85 23.17
N ALA A 202 49.04 -34.13 24.45
CA ALA A 202 50.39 -34.42 24.94
C ALA A 202 50.32 -35.25 26.24
N ALA A 203 50.71 -36.51 26.10
CA ALA A 203 50.97 -37.46 27.17
C ALA A 203 52.16 -37.05 28.06
N LYS A 204 52.13 -37.41 29.36
CA LYS A 204 53.27 -38.04 30.05
C LYS A 204 52.97 -38.47 31.50
N LYS A 205 53.36 -39.72 31.75
CA LYS A 205 53.63 -40.44 33.02
C LYS A 205 52.43 -40.89 33.85
#